data_AF-A0A8B6DHJ0-F1
#
_entry.id   AF-A0A8B6DHJ0-F1
#
_cell.length_a   1.000
_cell.length_b   1.000
_cell.length_c   1.000
_cell.angle_alpha   90.00
_cell.angle_beta   90.00
_cell.angle_gamma   90.00
#
_symmetry.space_group_name_H-M   'P 1'
#
loop_
_entity.id
_entity.type
_entity.pdbx_description
1 polymer ?
#
loop_
_entity_poly.entity_id
_entity_poly.type
_entity_poly.pdbx_seq_one_letter_code
_entity_poly.pdbx_strand_id
1 'polypeptide(L)'
;MSSKSVLEHFTVPDDFQNGNTFKGKCMHCGTLISGSYKVTSNFVTHMKRKHRDLYIVHSENKEIQPTLTQCIKKSVKYSPSDPKTVEMTNALIMFIAGDLLPLSIVEVKEFKNLMEKADTKYQVPSRKHLSSKLLHEKSVEIKNNLVNTLKRAENA
;
A
#
# COMPACT_ATOMS: atom_id res chain seq x y z
N MET A 1 24.71 -2.52 5.76
CA MET A 1 25.09 -1.10 5.99
C MET A 1 24.59 -0.72 7.37
N SER A 2 25.51 -0.48 8.32
CA SER A 2 25.16 -0.21 9.73
C SER A 2 24.31 1.05 9.85
N SER A 3 23.10 0.89 10.38
CA SER A 3 22.23 1.98 10.81
C SER A 3 22.93 2.76 11.92
N LYS A 4 23.41 3.97 11.59
CA LYS A 4 24.10 4.86 12.54
C LYS A 4 23.18 5.20 13.71
N SER A 5 23.57 4.80 14.92
CA SER A 5 22.77 4.97 16.13
C SER A 5 22.91 6.39 16.66
N VAL A 6 21.83 6.98 17.18
CA VAL A 6 21.87 8.32 17.81
C VAL A 6 22.86 8.39 18.98
N LEU A 7 23.20 7.24 19.57
CA LEU A 7 24.20 7.12 20.62
C LEU A 7 25.64 7.43 20.16
N GLU A 8 25.93 7.41 18.85
CA GLU A 8 27.26 7.77 18.32
C GLU A 8 27.67 9.23 18.60
N HIS A 9 26.70 10.08 18.93
CA HIS A 9 26.93 11.49 19.28
C HIS A 9 27.13 11.71 20.79
N PHE A 10 27.21 10.64 21.58
CA PHE A 10 27.31 10.68 23.03
C PHE A 10 28.48 9.83 23.54
N THR A 11 29.24 10.38 24.48
CA THR A 11 30.19 9.60 25.27
C THR A 11 29.44 8.95 26.42
N VAL A 12 29.38 7.62 26.41
CA VAL A 12 28.69 6.81 27.44
C VAL A 12 29.71 6.07 28.29
N PRO A 13 29.58 6.06 29.64
CA PRO A 13 30.46 5.26 30.49
C PRO A 13 30.28 3.77 30.25
N ASP A 14 31.39 3.02 30.25
CA ASP A 14 31.43 1.55 30.06
C ASP A 14 31.01 0.76 31.31
N ASP A 15 30.52 1.44 32.36
CA ASP A 15 30.25 0.80 33.66
C ASP A 15 29.01 -0.11 33.60
N PHE A 16 29.27 -1.37 33.28
CA PHE A 16 28.37 -2.49 33.38
C PHE A 16 27.99 -2.75 34.84
N GLN A 17 26.85 -2.24 35.27
CA GLN A 17 26.03 -2.95 36.25
C GLN A 17 24.56 -2.97 35.82
N ASN A 18 24.13 -4.21 35.59
CA ASN A 18 22.79 -4.71 35.30
C ASN A 18 21.66 -3.74 35.73
N GLY A 19 21.01 -3.10 34.75
CA GLY A 19 19.69 -2.46 34.94
C GLY A 19 19.65 -0.97 35.24
N ASN A 20 20.78 -0.28 35.43
CA ASN A 20 20.74 1.14 35.79
C ASN A 20 20.75 2.10 34.59
N THR A 21 20.03 3.22 34.76
CA THR A 21 20.08 4.39 33.88
C THR A 21 21.50 4.97 33.88
N PHE A 22 22.07 5.24 32.71
CA PHE A 22 23.38 5.87 32.56
C PHE A 22 23.24 7.34 32.16
N LYS A 23 24.26 8.15 32.43
CA LYS A 23 24.36 9.53 31.95
C LYS A 23 25.33 9.60 30.79
N GLY A 24 24.83 9.83 29.57
CA GLY A 24 25.65 10.07 28.39
C GLY A 24 25.96 11.55 28.23
N LYS A 25 27.23 11.88 27.95
CA LYS A 25 27.67 13.26 27.69
C LYS A 25 27.55 13.56 26.19
N CYS A 26 26.80 14.59 25.82
CA CYS A 26 26.71 15.04 24.43
C CYS A 26 28.07 15.56 23.95
N MET A 27 28.53 15.09 22.78
CA MET A 27 29.81 15.52 22.20
C MET A 27 29.78 16.94 21.62
N HIS A 28 28.57 17.46 21.34
CA HIS A 28 28.39 18.77 20.67
C HIS A 28 28.15 19.93 21.64
N CYS A 29 27.62 19.66 22.84
CA CYS A 29 27.37 20.70 23.85
C CYS A 29 27.77 20.32 25.28
N GLY A 30 28.31 19.12 25.49
CA GLY A 30 28.73 18.65 26.81
C GLY A 30 27.61 18.34 27.79
N THR A 31 26.34 18.49 27.41
CA THR A 31 25.19 18.24 28.31
C THR A 31 25.09 16.76 28.67
N LEU A 32 24.89 16.47 29.95
CA LEU A 32 24.66 15.11 30.46
C LEU A 32 23.18 14.72 30.34
N ILE A 33 22.91 13.60 29.70
CA ILE A 33 21.55 13.07 29.49
C ILE A 33 21.44 11.70 30.13
N SER A 34 20.50 11.58 31.07
CA SER A 34 20.14 10.28 31.64
C SER A 34 19.31 9.46 30.66
N GLY A 35 19.64 8.19 30.48
CA GLY A 35 18.91 7.27 29.62
C GLY A 35 19.26 5.81 29.87
N SER A 36 18.77 4.92 29.01
CA SER A 36 19.06 3.49 29.05
C SER A 36 19.47 3.02 27.66
N TYR A 37 20.28 1.96 27.57
CA TYR A 37 20.71 1.40 26.29
C TYR A 37 19.52 0.83 25.50
N LYS A 38 18.41 0.50 26.19
CA LYS A 38 17.18 -0.02 25.57
C LYS A 38 16.29 1.09 24.98
N VAL A 39 16.43 2.34 25.44
CA VAL A 39 15.53 3.45 25.05
C VAL A 39 16.32 4.73 24.81
N THR A 40 16.35 5.19 23.57
CA THR A 40 17.15 6.36 23.14
C THR A 40 16.36 7.67 23.06
N SER A 41 15.08 7.69 23.45
CA SER A 41 14.16 8.83 23.30
C SER A 41 14.69 10.15 23.86
N ASN A 42 15.39 10.10 25.01
CA ASN A 42 15.96 11.29 25.64
C ASN A 42 17.09 11.90 24.80
N PHE A 43 17.99 11.06 24.27
CA PHE A 43 19.08 11.47 23.39
C PHE A 43 18.55 12.02 22.06
N VAL A 44 17.54 11.36 21.46
CA VAL A 44 16.86 11.85 20.26
C VAL A 44 16.23 13.21 20.48
N THR A 45 15.54 13.39 21.61
CA THR A 45 14.87 14.66 21.95
C THR A 45 15.87 15.80 22.12
N HIS A 46 17.01 15.52 22.76
CA HIS A 46 18.08 16.50 22.88
C HIS A 46 18.65 16.90 21.52
N MET A 47 18.99 15.93 20.68
CA MET A 47 19.52 16.22 19.33
C MET A 47 18.53 17.05 18.52
N LYS A 48 17.23 16.73 18.55
CA LYS A 48 16.19 17.53 17.88
C LYS A 48 16.11 18.98 18.37
N ARG A 49 16.31 19.23 19.67
CA ARG A 49 16.12 20.55 20.30
C ARG A 49 17.36 21.43 20.27
N LYS A 50 18.55 20.84 20.39
CA LYS A 50 19.82 21.57 20.55
C LYS A 50 20.76 21.43 19.35
N HIS A 51 20.61 20.38 18.55
CA HIS A 51 21.47 20.04 17.41
C HIS A 51 20.63 19.64 16.20
N ARG A 52 19.64 20.48 15.86
CA ARG A 52 18.63 20.19 14.83
C ARG A 52 19.27 19.97 13.46
N ASP A 53 20.30 20.76 13.15
CA ASP A 53 21.16 20.68 11.97
C ASP A 53 21.78 19.28 11.81
N LEU A 54 22.38 18.73 12.87
CA LEU A 54 22.97 17.39 12.83
C LEU A 54 21.92 16.28 12.78
N TYR A 55 20.76 16.50 13.41
CA TYR A 55 19.65 15.55 13.42
C TYR A 55 18.93 15.46 12.05
N ILE A 56 18.79 16.57 11.33
CA ILE A 56 18.13 16.60 10.00
C ILE A 56 18.88 15.70 9.01
N VAL A 57 20.22 15.80 8.97
CA VAL A 57 21.08 14.97 8.10
C VAL A 57 20.89 13.46 8.35
N HIS A 58 20.53 13.06 9.57
CA HIS A 58 20.29 11.65 9.92
C HIS A 58 18.82 11.23 9.74
N SER A 59 17.89 12.15 9.48
CA SER A 59 16.47 11.86 9.36
C SER A 59 16.06 11.43 7.94
N GLU A 60 16.85 11.77 6.93
CA GLU A 60 16.50 11.50 5.52
C GLU A 60 16.65 10.03 5.11
N ASN A 61 17.26 9.19 5.95
CA ASN A 61 17.47 7.75 5.72
C ASN A 61 16.68 6.83 6.67
N LYS A 62 15.65 7.33 7.37
CA LYS A 62 14.78 6.45 8.17
C LYS A 62 13.76 5.77 7.27
N GLU A 63 13.83 4.44 7.17
CA GLU A 63 12.68 3.65 6.72
C GLU A 63 11.49 3.95 7.64
N ILE A 64 10.53 4.72 7.14
CA ILE A 64 9.34 5.09 7.89
C ILE A 64 8.50 3.82 8.01
N GLN A 65 8.47 3.25 9.21
CA GLN A 65 7.53 2.17 9.56
C GLN A 65 6.11 2.65 9.21
N PRO A 66 5.41 1.98 8.28
CA PRO A 66 4.05 2.36 7.92
C PRO A 66 3.13 2.26 9.14
N THR A 67 2.20 3.20 9.26
CA THR A 67 1.19 3.13 10.34
C THR A 67 0.29 1.91 10.10
N LEU A 68 -0.34 1.41 11.17
CA LEU A 68 -1.31 0.31 11.08
C LEU A 68 -2.38 0.59 10.01
N THR A 69 -2.89 1.83 9.96
CA THR A 69 -3.84 2.28 8.94
C THR A 69 -3.28 2.19 7.51
N GLN A 70 -1.99 2.52 7.32
CA GLN A 70 -1.32 2.44 6.02
C GLN A 70 -1.19 0.98 5.55
N CYS A 71 -0.91 0.05 6.48
CA CYS A 71 -0.86 -1.38 6.20
C CYS A 71 -2.24 -1.93 5.82
N ILE A 72 -3.28 -1.56 6.57
CA ILE A 72 -4.66 -1.97 6.30
C ILE A 72 -5.15 -1.44 4.95
N LYS A 73 -4.84 -0.18 4.58
CA LYS A 73 -5.22 0.39 3.27
C LYS A 73 -4.62 -0.37 2.08
N LYS A 74 -3.49 -1.06 2.25
CA LYS A 74 -2.92 -1.91 1.20
C LYS A 74 -3.71 -3.21 1.01
N SER A 75 -4.33 -3.74 2.06
CA SER A 75 -5.07 -5.02 2.03
C SER A 75 -6.56 -4.88 1.71
N VAL A 76 -7.10 -3.67 1.61
CA VAL A 76 -8.52 -3.46 1.29
C VAL A 76 -8.74 -3.68 -0.22
N LYS A 77 -9.62 -4.64 -0.54
CA LYS A 77 -10.14 -4.90 -1.88
C LYS A 77 -10.91 -3.68 -2.38
N TYR A 78 -10.92 -3.47 -3.69
CA TYR A 78 -11.72 -2.40 -4.29
C TYR A 78 -13.21 -2.60 -3.98
N SER A 79 -13.92 -1.48 -3.81
CA SER A 79 -15.38 -1.54 -3.68
C SER A 79 -16.01 -1.95 -5.02
N PRO A 80 -17.23 -2.53 -5.03
CA PRO A 80 -17.94 -2.86 -6.27
C PRO A 80 -18.20 -1.64 -7.18
N SER A 81 -18.30 -0.44 -6.59
CA SER A 81 -18.53 0.83 -7.28
C SER A 81 -17.23 1.56 -7.63
N ASP A 82 -16.07 0.99 -7.29
CA ASP A 82 -14.79 1.59 -7.61
C ASP A 82 -14.58 1.62 -9.13
N PRO A 83 -14.15 2.75 -9.72
CA PRO A 83 -13.90 2.86 -11.15
C PRO A 83 -12.99 1.75 -11.68
N LYS A 84 -11.97 1.35 -10.91
CA LYS A 84 -11.03 0.30 -11.28
C LYS A 84 -11.71 -1.07 -11.34
N THR A 85 -12.61 -1.36 -10.38
CA THR A 85 -13.42 -2.60 -10.40
C THR A 85 -14.29 -2.65 -11.65
N VAL A 86 -14.95 -1.55 -11.99
CA VAL A 86 -15.84 -1.46 -13.16
C VAL A 86 -15.04 -1.65 -14.45
N GLU A 87 -13.90 -0.97 -14.58
CA GLU A 87 -13.02 -1.08 -15.74
C GLU A 87 -12.51 -2.50 -15.94
N MET A 88 -11.93 -3.11 -14.90
CA MET A 88 -11.43 -4.49 -14.96
C MET A 88 -12.54 -5.50 -15.24
N THR A 89 -13.72 -5.30 -14.65
CA THR A 89 -14.87 -6.18 -14.88
C THR A 89 -15.39 -6.06 -16.31
N ASN A 90 -15.43 -4.86 -16.88
CA ASN A 90 -15.77 -4.66 -18.29
C ASN A 90 -14.76 -5.33 -19.22
N ALA A 91 -13.46 -5.18 -18.94
CA ALA A 91 -12.41 -5.86 -19.72
C ALA A 91 -12.56 -7.39 -19.64
N LEU A 92 -12.84 -7.94 -18.46
CA LEU A 92 -13.10 -9.36 -18.27
C LEU A 92 -14.33 -9.84 -19.06
N ILE A 93 -15.43 -9.07 -19.04
CA ILE A 93 -16.63 -9.38 -19.81
C ILE A 93 -16.31 -9.41 -21.30
N MET A 94 -15.58 -8.42 -21.81
CA MET A 94 -15.21 -8.35 -23.22
C MET A 94 -14.24 -9.46 -23.62
N PHE A 95 -13.30 -9.84 -22.76
CA PHE A 95 -12.41 -10.99 -22.98
C PHE A 95 -13.21 -12.30 -23.12
N ILE A 96 -14.19 -12.52 -22.24
CA ILE A 96 -15.02 -13.73 -22.29
C ILE A 96 -15.96 -13.70 -23.50
N ALA A 97 -16.66 -12.59 -23.72
CA ALA A 97 -17.68 -12.49 -24.76
C ALA A 97 -17.07 -12.38 -26.17
N GLY A 98 -15.91 -11.72 -26.31
CA GLY A 98 -15.22 -11.54 -27.59
C GLY A 98 -14.73 -12.85 -28.18
N ASP A 99 -14.18 -13.73 -27.35
CA ASP A 99 -13.67 -15.05 -27.76
C ASP A 99 -14.62 -16.21 -27.41
N LEU A 100 -15.86 -15.91 -27.02
CA LEU A 100 -16.89 -16.89 -26.65
C LEU A 100 -16.41 -17.93 -25.62
N LEU A 101 -15.62 -17.49 -24.64
CA LEU A 101 -15.04 -18.35 -23.63
C LEU A 101 -16.10 -18.89 -22.67
N PRO A 102 -15.90 -20.09 -22.11
CA PRO A 102 -16.80 -20.63 -21.11
C PRO A 102 -16.77 -19.78 -19.83
N LEU A 103 -17.94 -19.46 -19.29
CA LEU A 103 -18.08 -18.63 -18.08
C LEU A 103 -17.43 -19.25 -16.83
N SER A 104 -17.08 -20.54 -16.85
CA SER A 104 -16.35 -21.21 -15.77
C SER A 104 -14.90 -20.75 -15.65
N ILE A 105 -14.33 -20.06 -16.65
CA ILE A 105 -12.94 -19.59 -16.61
C ILE A 105 -12.65 -18.75 -15.37
N VAL A 106 -13.62 -17.97 -14.91
CA VAL A 106 -13.51 -17.12 -13.72
C VAL A 106 -13.46 -17.89 -12.40
N GLU A 107 -13.81 -19.18 -12.45
CA GLU A 107 -13.78 -20.08 -11.29
C GLU A 107 -12.52 -20.94 -11.26
N VAL A 108 -11.81 -21.04 -12.38
CA VAL A 108 -10.54 -21.77 -12.54
C VAL A 108 -9.48 -21.20 -11.59
N LYS A 109 -8.77 -22.09 -10.89
CA LYS A 109 -7.79 -21.74 -9.87
C LYS A 109 -6.62 -20.94 -10.43
N GLU A 110 -6.10 -21.37 -11.57
CA GLU A 110 -4.96 -20.76 -12.26
C GLU A 110 -5.32 -19.36 -12.74
N PHE A 111 -6.55 -19.18 -13.24
CA PHE A 111 -7.07 -17.87 -13.63
C PHE A 111 -7.22 -16.92 -12.44
N LYS A 112 -7.79 -17.39 -11.32
CA LYS A 112 -7.88 -16.59 -10.09
C LYS A 112 -6.50 -16.16 -9.58
N ASN A 113 -5.53 -17.07 -9.60
CA ASN A 113 -4.15 -16.76 -9.21
C ASN A 113 -3.51 -15.74 -10.15
N LEU A 114 -3.75 -15.84 -11.46
CA LEU A 114 -3.31 -14.83 -12.42
C LEU A 114 -3.89 -13.44 -12.08
N MET A 115 -5.21 -13.38 -11.85
CA MET A 115 -5.88 -12.11 -11.52
C MET A 115 -5.40 -11.53 -10.19
N GLU A 116 -5.16 -12.37 -9.18
CA GLU A 116 -4.61 -11.93 -7.88
C GLU A 116 -3.19 -11.37 -8.01
N LYS A 117 -2.36 -11.94 -8.89
CA LYS A 117 -1.02 -11.43 -9.18
C LYS A 117 -1.03 -10.16 -10.04
N ALA A 118 -2.00 -10.04 -10.95
CA ALA A 118 -2.17 -8.87 -11.78
C ALA A 118 -2.65 -7.65 -10.97
N ASP A 119 -3.68 -7.84 -10.14
CA ASP A 119 -4.16 -6.82 -9.20
C ASP A 119 -4.72 -7.46 -7.93
N THR A 120 -3.96 -7.36 -6.85
CA THR A 120 -4.31 -7.96 -5.54
C THR A 120 -5.59 -7.40 -4.92
N LYS A 121 -6.04 -6.22 -5.36
CA LYS A 121 -7.21 -5.54 -4.81
C LYS A 121 -8.48 -5.85 -5.60
N TYR A 122 -8.35 -6.32 -6.83
CA TYR A 122 -9.49 -6.70 -7.65
C TYR A 122 -10.16 -7.99 -7.16
N GLN A 123 -11.48 -8.06 -7.33
CA GLN A 123 -12.28 -9.24 -7.03
C GLN A 123 -12.93 -9.74 -8.30
N VAL A 124 -12.49 -10.91 -8.76
CA VAL A 124 -13.11 -11.57 -9.92
C VAL A 124 -14.58 -11.89 -9.58
N PRO A 125 -15.55 -11.45 -10.41
CA PRO A 125 -16.95 -11.75 -10.19
C PRO A 125 -17.24 -13.24 -10.32
N SER A 126 -18.27 -13.72 -9.61
CA SER A 126 -18.70 -15.11 -9.72
C SER A 126 -19.32 -15.40 -11.09
N ARG A 127 -19.25 -16.66 -11.52
CA ARG A 127 -19.88 -17.12 -12.77
C ARG A 127 -21.37 -16.77 -12.82
N LYS A 128 -22.08 -16.97 -11.70
CA LYS A 128 -23.51 -16.63 -11.59
C LYS A 128 -23.75 -15.14 -11.83
N HIS A 129 -22.98 -14.27 -11.18
CA HIS A 129 -23.11 -12.82 -11.33
C HIS A 129 -22.79 -12.37 -12.77
N LEU A 130 -21.76 -12.95 -13.37
CA LEU A 130 -21.42 -12.72 -14.79
C LEU A 130 -22.57 -13.11 -15.71
N SER A 131 -23.10 -14.32 -15.55
CA SER A 131 -24.17 -14.86 -16.40
C SER A 131 -25.49 -14.12 -16.23
N SER A 132 -25.91 -13.84 -14.99
CA SER A 132 -27.27 -13.37 -14.71
C SER A 132 -27.43 -11.86 -14.85
N LYS A 133 -26.36 -11.09 -14.65
CA LYS A 133 -26.43 -9.63 -14.58
C LYS A 133 -25.47 -8.97 -15.54
N LEU A 134 -24.17 -9.19 -15.36
CA LEU A 134 -23.15 -8.39 -16.06
C LEU A 134 -23.19 -8.55 -17.59
N LEU A 135 -23.32 -9.78 -18.09
CA LEU A 135 -23.43 -10.03 -19.53
C LEU A 135 -24.73 -9.48 -20.11
N HIS A 136 -25.84 -9.58 -19.36
CA HIS A 136 -27.11 -9.04 -19.79
C HIS A 136 -27.05 -7.52 -19.91
N GLU A 137 -26.56 -6.84 -18.87
CA GLU A 137 -26.36 -5.39 -18.85
C GLU A 137 -25.47 -4.93 -20.00
N LYS A 138 -24.34 -5.62 -20.22
CA LYS A 138 -23.42 -5.31 -21.32
C LYS A 138 -24.04 -5.51 -22.70
N SER A 139 -24.82 -6.57 -22.89
CA SER A 139 -25.54 -6.84 -24.14
C SER A 139 -26.56 -5.75 -24.45
N VAL A 140 -27.33 -5.31 -23.45
CA VAL A 140 -28.29 -4.21 -23.58
C VAL A 140 -27.58 -2.89 -23.93
N GLU A 141 -26.46 -2.59 -23.27
CA GLU A 141 -25.63 -1.41 -23.55
C GLU A 141 -25.16 -1.40 -25.01
N ILE A 142 -24.56 -2.51 -25.47
CA ILE A 142 -24.05 -2.64 -26.85
C ILE A 142 -25.20 -2.51 -27.86
N LYS A 143 -26.34 -3.17 -27.62
CA LYS A 143 -27.52 -3.09 -28.49
C LYS A 143 -28.00 -1.63 -28.62
N ASN A 144 -28.10 -0.91 -27.50
CA ASN A 144 -28.54 0.48 -27.51
C ASN A 144 -27.56 1.37 -28.27
N ASN A 145 -26.25 1.16 -28.08
CA ASN A 145 -25.22 1.89 -28.81
C ASN A 145 -25.29 1.62 -30.32
N LEU A 146 -25.48 0.37 -30.73
CA LEU A 146 -25.66 0.00 -32.14
C LEU A 146 -26.89 0.68 -32.75
N VAL A 147 -28.06 0.61 -32.07
CA VAL A 147 -29.28 1.27 -32.52
C VAL A 147 -29.08 2.78 -32.69
N ASN A 148 -28.40 3.42 -31.75
CA ASN A 148 -28.12 4.86 -31.83
C ASN A 148 -27.18 5.20 -32.99
N THR A 149 -26.16 4.36 -33.23
CA THR A 149 -25.24 4.52 -34.36
C THR A 149 -25.97 4.36 -35.70
N LEU A 150 -26.84 3.35 -35.83
CA LEU A 150 -27.63 3.13 -37.04
C LEU A 150 -28.55 4.32 -37.33
N LYS A 151 -29.28 4.82 -36.33
CA LYS A 151 -30.11 6.03 -36.47
C LYS A 151 -29.31 7.25 -36.94
N ARG A 152 -28.09 7.43 -36.45
CA ARG A 152 -27.23 8.55 -36.89
C ARG A 152 -26.81 8.39 -38.35
N ALA A 153 -26.52 7.16 -38.78
CA ALA A 153 -26.15 6.86 -40.15
C ALA A 153 -27.33 6.98 -41.14
N GLU A 154 -28.55 6.65 -40.71
CA GLU A 154 -29.77 6.81 -41.53
C GLU A 154 -30.17 8.28 -41.74
N ASN A 155 -29.78 9.18 -40.82
CA ASN A 155 -30.10 10.60 -40.85
C ASN A 155 -28.95 11.50 -41.37
N ALA A 156 -27.84 10.91 -41.83
CA ALA A 156 -26.67 11.59 -42.37
C ALA A 156 -26.66 11.53 -43.91
#